data_AF-K1RDW2-F1
#
_entry.id   AF-K1RDW2-F1
#
_cell.length_a   1.000
_cell.length_b   1.000
_cell.length_c   1.000
_cell.angle_alpha   90.00
_cell.angle_beta   90.00
_cell.angle_gamma   90.00
#
_symmetry.space_group_name_H-M   'P 1'
#
loop_
_entity.id
_entity.type
_entity.pdbx_description
1 polymer ?
#
loop_
_entity_poly.entity_id
_entity_poly.type
_entity_poly.pdbx_seq_one_letter_code
_entity_poly.pdbx_strand_id
1 'polypeptide(L)'
;MKFGKNLDLGKYDWKLLLLTFGFPFIECLIVTVADTIGPTGAYCGVTGRMPTLFVLTVPVLIVIILNSVIYSLTWSKIRTETKRLEGTIGEKANSDRKSTQAAKNMSLFVLVFFIQWWAAAVNGIWGMIAENVPLEMFLLVTSFSNIGGILNGIVFLIMRRNKTRKSAPKPTVVCVSKSNTEATEVK
;
A
#
# COMPACT_ATOMS: atom_id res chain seq x y z
N MET A 1 3.54 -24.47 5.08
CA MET A 1 4.15 -23.14 5.27
C MET A 1 5.16 -23.21 6.40
N LYS A 2 6.42 -22.83 6.14
CA LYS A 2 7.59 -23.06 7.01
C LYS A 2 8.02 -21.77 7.72
N PHE A 3 7.09 -21.12 8.40
CA PHE A 3 7.36 -20.00 9.31
C PHE A 3 6.71 -20.37 10.64
N GLY A 4 7.51 -20.70 11.66
CA GLY A 4 7.05 -21.12 12.99
C GLY A 4 6.35 -20.04 13.81
N LYS A 5 5.51 -19.22 13.17
CA LYS A 5 4.60 -18.26 13.77
C LYS A 5 3.21 -18.60 13.26
N ASN A 6 2.29 -18.93 14.15
CA ASN A 6 0.88 -18.95 13.81
C ASN A 6 0.48 -17.53 13.42
N LEU A 7 0.26 -17.30 12.13
CA LEU A 7 -0.38 -16.09 11.64
C LEU A 7 -1.86 -16.22 12.03
N ASP A 8 -2.24 -15.54 13.11
CA ASP A 8 -3.64 -15.40 13.48
C ASP A 8 -4.29 -14.45 12.47
N LEU A 9 -4.84 -15.04 11.41
CA LEU A 9 -5.62 -14.34 10.40
C LEU A 9 -6.97 -13.98 11.05
N GLY A 10 -7.36 -12.71 10.95
CA GLY A 10 -8.61 -12.24 11.54
C GLY A 10 -9.82 -13.04 11.05
N LYS A 11 -10.91 -13.04 11.83
CA LYS A 11 -12.15 -13.79 11.55
C LYS A 11 -12.70 -13.64 10.12
N TYR A 12 -12.37 -12.55 9.44
CA TYR A 12 -12.85 -12.22 8.09
C TYR A 12 -11.75 -12.17 7.02
N ASP A 13 -10.50 -12.49 7.35
CA ASP A 13 -9.38 -12.40 6.40
C ASP A 13 -9.52 -13.40 5.25
N TRP A 14 -10.20 -14.53 5.48
CA TRP A 14 -10.53 -15.50 4.43
C TRP A 14 -11.39 -14.87 3.31
N LYS A 15 -12.25 -13.89 3.63
CA LYS A 15 -13.05 -13.18 2.62
C LYS A 15 -12.16 -12.35 1.70
N LEU A 16 -11.11 -11.73 2.26
CA LEU A 16 -10.15 -10.96 1.49
C LEU A 16 -9.36 -11.88 0.54
N LEU A 17 -8.92 -13.04 1.01
CA LEU A 17 -8.25 -14.04 0.17
C LEU A 17 -9.18 -14.56 -0.93
N LEU A 18 -10.42 -14.89 -0.59
CA LEU A 18 -11.41 -15.34 -1.56
C LEU A 18 -11.69 -14.28 -2.62
N LEU A 19 -11.80 -13.02 -2.26
CA LEU A 19 -11.96 -11.94 -3.24
C LEU A 19 -10.69 -11.77 -4.08
N THR A 20 -9.51 -11.79 -3.45
CA THR A 20 -8.23 -11.55 -4.14
C THR A 20 -7.90 -12.63 -5.17
N PHE A 21 -8.21 -13.90 -4.88
CA PHE A 21 -7.91 -15.02 -5.77
C PHE A 21 -9.12 -15.51 -6.57
N GLY A 22 -10.30 -15.49 -5.96
CA GLY A 22 -11.53 -15.96 -6.58
C GLY A 22 -12.04 -15.02 -7.67
N PHE A 23 -11.94 -13.70 -7.49
CA PHE A 23 -12.38 -12.76 -8.52
C PHE A 23 -11.55 -12.89 -9.81
N PRO A 24 -10.20 -12.84 -9.79
CA PRO A 24 -9.41 -13.07 -11.00
C PRO A 24 -9.61 -14.46 -11.61
N PHE A 25 -9.84 -15.49 -10.78
CA PHE A 25 -10.13 -16.84 -11.28
C PHE A 25 -11.43 -16.87 -12.11
N ILE A 26 -12.49 -16.23 -11.60
CA ILE A 26 -13.78 -16.14 -12.31
C ILE A 26 -13.63 -15.32 -13.59
N GLU A 27 -12.91 -14.19 -13.55
CA GLU A 27 -12.64 -13.38 -14.76
C GLU A 27 -11.91 -14.20 -15.82
N CYS A 28 -10.84 -14.90 -15.44
CA CYS A 28 -10.09 -15.81 -16.33
C CYS A 28 -10.99 -16.88 -16.95
N LEU A 29 -11.88 -17.49 -16.16
CA LEU A 29 -12.82 -18.50 -16.65
C LEU A 29 -13.79 -17.89 -17.69
N ILE A 30 -14.34 -16.72 -17.41
CA ILE A 30 -15.27 -16.02 -18.30
C ILE A 30 -14.59 -15.71 -19.64
N VAL A 31 -13.41 -15.09 -19.63
CA VAL A 31 -12.72 -14.72 -20.88
C VAL A 31 -12.29 -15.92 -21.71
N THR A 32 -11.98 -17.04 -21.04
CA THR A 32 -11.64 -18.32 -21.69
C THR A 32 -12.86 -18.94 -22.36
N VAL A 33 -14.00 -19.01 -21.66
CA VAL A 33 -15.25 -19.57 -22.22
C VAL A 33 -15.81 -18.69 -23.33
N ALA A 34 -15.62 -17.37 -23.24
CA ALA A 34 -16.06 -16.42 -24.27
C ALA A 34 -15.14 -16.37 -25.51
N ASP A 35 -14.03 -17.13 -25.54
CA ASP A 35 -13.03 -17.14 -26.60
C ASP A 35 -12.49 -15.74 -26.94
N THR A 36 -12.27 -14.94 -25.90
CA THR A 36 -11.79 -13.54 -26.04
C THR A 36 -10.29 -13.41 -25.83
N ILE A 37 -9.56 -14.52 -25.64
CA ILE A 37 -8.12 -14.50 -25.43
C ILE A 37 -7.42 -14.61 -26.79
N GLY A 38 -6.50 -13.69 -27.08
CA GLY A 38 -5.76 -13.68 -28.33
C GLY A 38 -4.56 -12.74 -28.32
N PRO A 39 -3.90 -12.56 -29.48
CA PRO A 39 -2.76 -11.66 -29.60
C PRO A 39 -3.21 -10.19 -29.49
N THR A 40 -2.62 -9.44 -28.56
CA THR A 40 -2.88 -8.00 -28.35
C THR A 40 -1.84 -7.11 -29.05
N GLY A 41 -0.94 -7.70 -29.83
CA GLY A 41 0.14 -7.04 -30.56
C GLY A 41 1.53 -7.31 -29.98
N ALA A 42 1.67 -7.38 -28.65
CA ALA A 42 2.95 -7.64 -27.99
C ALA A 42 2.95 -8.87 -27.07
N TYR A 43 1.77 -9.32 -26.63
CA TYR A 43 1.58 -10.50 -25.80
C TYR A 43 0.19 -11.11 -26.07
N CYS A 44 -0.13 -12.22 -25.40
CA CYS A 44 -1.47 -12.79 -25.39
C CYS A 44 -2.29 -12.20 -24.25
N GLY A 45 -3.50 -11.75 -24.54
CA GLY A 45 -4.38 -11.12 -23.55
C GLY A 45 -5.84 -11.09 -24.00
N VAL A 46 -6.67 -10.35 -23.28
CA VAL A 46 -8.08 -10.15 -23.66
C VAL A 46 -8.12 -9.27 -24.91
N THR A 47 -8.82 -9.74 -25.93
CA THR A 47 -9.01 -9.07 -27.22
C THR A 47 -10.46 -8.62 -27.38
N GLY A 48 -10.67 -7.65 -28.26
CA GLY A 48 -11.98 -7.04 -28.48
C GLY A 48 -12.27 -5.89 -27.51
N ARG A 49 -13.00 -4.89 -28.01
CA ARG A 49 -13.29 -3.65 -27.28
C ARG A 49 -14.15 -3.89 -26.04
N MET A 50 -15.25 -4.62 -26.18
CA MET A 50 -16.20 -4.86 -25.07
C MET A 50 -15.60 -5.75 -23.97
N PRO A 51 -14.95 -6.89 -24.27
CA PRO A 51 -14.28 -7.69 -23.23
C PRO A 51 -13.20 -6.89 -22.49
N THR A 52 -12.37 -6.13 -23.22
CA THR A 52 -11.33 -5.27 -22.62
C THR A 52 -11.92 -4.18 -21.71
N LEU A 53 -13.05 -3.60 -22.11
CA LEU A 53 -13.74 -2.59 -21.31
C LEU A 53 -14.20 -3.16 -19.96
N PHE A 54 -14.92 -4.29 -19.97
CA PHE A 54 -15.53 -4.85 -18.77
C PHE A 54 -14.55 -5.59 -17.86
N VAL A 55 -13.55 -6.26 -18.42
CA VAL A 55 -12.61 -7.09 -17.67
C VAL A 55 -11.40 -6.29 -17.18
N LEU A 56 -10.99 -5.24 -17.89
CA LEU A 56 -9.83 -4.43 -17.49
C LEU A 56 -10.20 -3.00 -17.12
N THR A 57 -10.85 -2.27 -18.02
CA THR A 57 -11.01 -0.82 -17.87
C THR A 57 -11.90 -0.46 -16.67
N VAL A 58 -13.12 -1.02 -16.63
CA VAL A 58 -14.09 -0.75 -15.56
C VAL A 58 -13.54 -1.15 -14.18
N PRO A 59 -12.99 -2.36 -13.97
CA PRO A 59 -12.38 -2.74 -12.69
C PRO A 59 -11.24 -1.83 -12.26
N VAL A 60 -10.31 -1.48 -13.16
CA VAL A 60 -9.18 -0.59 -12.83
C VAL A 60 -9.69 0.79 -12.40
N LEU A 61 -10.67 1.35 -13.10
CA LEU A 61 -11.26 2.65 -12.73
C LEU A 61 -11.96 2.58 -11.36
N ILE A 62 -12.76 1.53 -11.11
CA ILE A 62 -13.41 1.31 -9.82
C ILE A 62 -12.37 1.25 -8.70
N VAL A 63 -11.32 0.45 -8.87
CA VAL A 63 -10.26 0.29 -7.87
C VAL A 63 -9.55 1.62 -7.60
N ILE A 64 -9.23 2.40 -8.64
CA ILE A 64 -8.58 3.70 -8.50
C ILE A 64 -9.49 4.70 -7.77
N ILE A 65 -10.78 4.76 -8.12
CA ILE A 65 -11.75 5.66 -7.48
C ILE A 65 -11.92 5.28 -6.01
N LEU A 66 -12.16 4.00 -5.72
CA LEU A 66 -12.34 3.51 -4.35
C LEU A 66 -11.10 3.76 -3.51
N ASN A 67 -9.91 3.45 -4.03
CA ASN A 67 -8.65 3.75 -3.34
C ASN A 67 -8.49 5.26 -3.12
N SER A 68 -8.84 6.10 -4.09
CA SER A 68 -8.72 7.56 -3.95
C SER A 68 -9.59 8.09 -2.82
N VAL A 69 -10.84 7.63 -2.74
CA VAL A 69 -11.79 8.00 -1.69
C VAL A 69 -11.33 7.49 -0.33
N ILE A 70 -11.10 6.18 -0.19
CA ILE A 70 -10.73 5.56 1.09
C ILE A 70 -9.41 6.12 1.60
N TYR A 71 -8.45 6.35 0.70
CA TYR A 71 -7.16 6.89 1.05
C TYR A 71 -7.23 8.35 1.49
N SER A 72 -8.02 9.18 0.80
CA SER A 72 -8.22 10.58 1.18
C SER A 72 -8.88 10.70 2.56
N LEU A 73 -9.85 9.83 2.86
CA LEU A 73 -10.48 9.75 4.18
C LEU A 73 -9.49 9.26 5.25
N THR A 74 -8.71 8.23 4.94
CA THR A 74 -7.68 7.68 5.84
C THR A 74 -6.61 8.73 6.15
N TRP A 75 -6.14 9.45 5.14
CA TRP A 75 -5.17 10.53 5.28
C TRP A 75 -5.71 11.66 6.15
N SER A 76 -6.96 12.08 5.91
CA SER A 76 -7.63 13.11 6.70
C SER A 76 -7.72 12.68 8.17
N LYS A 77 -8.13 11.44 8.43
CA LYS A 77 -8.19 10.88 9.79
C LYS A 77 -6.81 10.82 10.45
N ILE A 78 -5.79 10.35 9.74
CA ILE A 78 -4.40 10.33 10.23
C ILE A 78 -3.93 11.73 10.61
N ARG A 79 -4.26 12.75 9.82
CA ARG A 79 -3.85 14.14 10.09
C ARG A 79 -4.55 14.70 11.34
N THR A 80 -5.84 14.45 11.48
CA THR A 80 -6.62 14.85 12.68
C THR A 80 -6.10 14.15 13.93
N GLU A 81 -5.86 12.85 13.88
CA GLU A 81 -5.34 12.08 15.01
C GLU A 81 -3.90 12.47 15.37
N THR A 82 -3.06 12.75 14.37
CA THR A 82 -1.69 13.23 14.64
C THR A 82 -1.71 14.52 15.45
N LYS A 83 -2.55 15.50 15.08
CA LYS A 83 -2.70 16.77 15.82
C LYS A 83 -3.24 16.55 17.24
N ARG A 84 -4.23 15.66 17.41
CA ARG A 84 -4.79 15.32 18.73
C ARG A 84 -3.76 14.70 19.67
N LEU A 85 -2.88 13.88 19.13
CA LEU A 85 -1.85 13.16 19.88
C LEU A 85 -0.61 13.99 20.20
N GLU A 86 -0.41 15.16 19.58
CA GLU A 86 0.72 16.06 19.90
C GLU A 86 0.61 16.63 21.32
N GLY A 87 -0.61 16.89 21.82
CA GLY A 87 -0.86 17.43 23.17
C GLY A 87 -1.14 16.40 24.27
N THR A 88 -1.21 15.09 23.95
CA THR A 88 -1.61 14.06 24.92
C THR A 88 -0.40 13.22 25.36
N ILE A 89 -0.16 13.12 26.67
CA ILE A 89 0.90 12.29 27.27
C ILE A 89 0.26 11.07 27.93
N GLY A 90 0.78 9.87 27.67
CA GLY A 90 0.31 8.64 28.30
C GLY A 90 0.49 7.39 27.43
N GLU A 91 0.30 6.21 28.03
CA GLU A 91 0.47 4.91 27.36
C GLU A 91 -0.52 4.73 26.20
N LYS A 92 -1.77 5.18 26.37
CA LYS A 92 -2.79 5.21 25.32
C LYS A 92 -2.37 6.08 24.14
N ALA A 93 -1.82 7.28 24.39
CA ALA A 93 -1.32 8.16 23.35
C ALA A 93 -0.12 7.55 22.59
N ASN A 94 0.75 6.79 23.28
CA ASN A 94 1.83 6.05 22.63
C ASN A 94 1.34 4.90 21.75
N SER A 95 0.31 4.16 22.18
CA SER A 95 -0.32 3.12 21.37
C SER A 95 -0.95 3.71 20.10
N ASP A 96 -1.71 4.80 20.24
CA ASP A 96 -2.35 5.49 19.12
C ASP A 96 -1.33 6.09 18.14
N ARG A 97 -0.19 6.61 18.63
CA ARG A 97 0.93 7.05 17.79
C ARG A 97 1.55 5.90 16.99
N LYS A 98 1.71 4.71 17.58
CA LYS A 98 2.22 3.52 16.87
C LYS A 98 1.24 3.06 15.78
N SER A 99 -0.06 3.04 16.08
CA SER A 99 -1.12 2.74 15.12
C SER A 99 -1.12 3.74 13.95
N THR A 100 -1.07 5.03 14.26
CA THR A 100 -1.00 6.12 13.26
C THR A 100 0.23 6.00 12.37
N GLN A 101 1.39 5.65 12.94
CA GLN A 101 2.61 5.40 12.14
C GLN A 101 2.47 4.18 11.23
N ALA A 102 1.85 3.10 11.72
CA ALA A 102 1.60 1.92 10.90
C ALA A 102 0.69 2.29 9.72
N ALA A 103 -0.37 3.04 9.97
CA ALA A 103 -1.26 3.54 8.91
C ALA A 103 -0.52 4.40 7.89
N LYS A 104 0.35 5.33 8.31
CA LYS A 104 1.22 6.13 7.42
C LYS A 104 2.16 5.26 6.57
N ASN A 105 2.73 4.20 7.14
CA ASN A 105 3.62 3.32 6.39
C ASN A 105 2.82 2.48 5.37
N MET A 106 1.63 1.99 5.75
CA MET A 106 0.73 1.29 4.83
C MET A 106 0.26 2.21 3.70
N SER A 107 0.15 3.51 3.99
CA SER A 107 -0.31 4.51 3.04
C SER A 107 0.65 4.70 1.85
N LEU A 108 1.95 4.48 2.06
CA LEU A 108 2.96 4.52 1.00
C LEU A 108 2.73 3.47 -0.10
N PHE A 109 2.20 2.30 0.25
CA PHE A 109 1.87 1.27 -0.75
C PHE A 109 0.72 1.71 -1.67
N VAL A 110 -0.26 2.45 -1.14
CA VAL A 110 -1.36 2.99 -1.95
C VAL A 110 -0.87 4.10 -2.88
N LEU A 111 0.08 4.94 -2.42
CA LEU A 111 0.73 5.92 -3.31
C LEU A 111 1.45 5.23 -4.47
N VAL A 112 2.20 4.17 -4.17
CA VAL A 112 2.89 3.36 -5.17
C VAL A 112 1.90 2.67 -6.12
N PHE A 113 0.74 2.23 -5.64
CA PHE A 113 -0.34 1.72 -6.47
C PHE A 113 -0.81 2.77 -7.51
N PHE A 114 -1.03 4.02 -7.13
CA PHE A 114 -1.41 5.06 -8.10
C PHE A 114 -0.34 5.27 -9.17
N ILE A 115 0.94 5.29 -8.80
CA ILE A 115 2.05 5.43 -9.74
C ILE A 115 2.09 4.26 -10.73
N GLN A 116 1.73 3.04 -10.31
CA GLN A 116 1.72 1.87 -11.18
C GLN A 116 0.55 1.87 -12.17
N TRP A 117 -0.64 2.23 -11.70
CA TRP A 117 -1.88 1.94 -12.41
C TRP A 117 -2.53 3.14 -13.10
N TRP A 118 -2.04 4.36 -12.90
CA TRP A 118 -2.60 5.55 -13.56
C TRP A 118 -2.59 5.43 -15.09
N ALA A 119 -1.51 4.89 -15.67
CA ALA A 119 -1.38 4.75 -17.12
C ALA A 119 -2.44 3.80 -17.67
N ALA A 120 -2.78 2.74 -16.92
CA ALA A 120 -3.84 1.80 -17.30
C ALA A 120 -5.22 2.48 -17.29
N ALA A 121 -5.48 3.36 -16.31
CA ALA A 121 -6.71 4.16 -16.27
C ALA A 121 -6.82 5.10 -17.47
N VAL A 122 -5.76 5.85 -17.77
CA VAL A 122 -5.72 6.77 -18.92
C VAL A 122 -5.89 6.00 -20.22
N ASN A 123 -5.20 4.88 -20.39
CA ASN A 123 -5.32 4.02 -21.56
C ASN A 123 -6.75 3.48 -21.74
N GLY A 124 -7.38 3.03 -20.65
CA GLY A 124 -8.77 2.58 -20.68
C GLY A 124 -9.75 3.69 -21.06
N ILE A 125 -9.59 4.89 -20.49
CA ILE A 125 -10.39 6.06 -20.85
C ILE A 125 -10.20 6.44 -22.31
N TRP A 126 -8.96 6.40 -22.81
CA TRP A 126 -8.67 6.67 -24.21
C TRP A 126 -9.40 5.70 -25.14
N GLY A 127 -9.35 4.39 -24.85
CA GLY A 127 -10.07 3.37 -25.62
C GLY A 127 -11.60 3.46 -25.55
N MET A 128 -12.15 4.22 -24.60
CA MET A 128 -13.58 4.55 -24.59
C MET A 128 -13.92 5.66 -25.58
N ILE A 129 -13.04 6.65 -25.74
CA ILE A 129 -13.30 7.88 -26.51
C ILE A 129 -12.84 7.74 -27.96
N ALA A 130 -11.73 7.03 -28.21
CA ALA A 130 -11.13 6.87 -29.53
C ALA A 130 -11.03 5.39 -29.91
N GLU A 131 -11.23 5.10 -31.19
CA GLU A 131 -11.10 3.74 -31.74
C GLU A 131 -9.65 3.27 -31.79
N ASN A 132 -8.71 4.20 -31.98
CA ASN A 132 -7.29 3.91 -32.06
C ASN A 132 -6.57 4.43 -30.82
N VAL A 133 -5.92 3.51 -30.10
CA VAL A 133 -5.07 3.83 -28.96
C VAL A 133 -3.61 3.85 -29.44
N PRO A 134 -2.87 4.96 -29.22
CA PRO A 134 -1.48 5.06 -29.64
C PRO A 134 -0.57 4.05 -28.91
N LEU A 135 0.44 3.54 -29.61
CA LEU A 135 1.42 2.58 -29.07
C LEU A 135 2.12 3.14 -27.82
N GLU A 136 2.30 4.45 -27.76
CA GLU A 136 2.89 5.17 -26.64
C GLU A 136 2.11 4.94 -25.34
N MET A 137 0.79 4.88 -25.39
CA MET A 137 -0.04 4.58 -24.21
C MET A 137 0.20 3.16 -23.73
N PHE A 138 0.31 2.21 -24.65
CA PHE A 138 0.64 0.83 -24.33
C PHE A 138 2.04 0.71 -23.67
N LEU A 139 3.04 1.44 -24.18
CA LEU A 139 4.39 1.47 -23.60
C LEU A 139 4.39 2.09 -22.20
N LEU A 140 3.57 3.11 -21.95
CA LEU A 140 3.40 3.70 -20.62
C LEU A 140 2.79 2.69 -19.64
N VAL A 141 1.70 2.02 -20.02
CA VAL A 141 1.06 0.98 -19.19
C VAL A 141 2.06 -0.10 -18.83
N THR A 142 2.80 -0.59 -19.82
CA THR A 142 3.82 -1.64 -19.62
C THR A 142 4.93 -1.15 -18.70
N SER A 143 5.44 0.06 -18.90
CA SER A 143 6.54 0.60 -18.07
C SER A 143 6.14 0.77 -16.60
N PHE A 144 5.00 1.41 -16.34
CA PHE A 144 4.53 1.73 -14.99
C PHE A 144 4.02 0.50 -14.21
N SER A 145 3.41 -0.47 -14.89
CA SER A 145 3.04 -1.74 -14.24
C SER A 145 4.28 -2.55 -13.83
N ASN A 146 5.31 -2.60 -14.67
CA ASN A 146 6.52 -3.38 -14.40
C ASN A 146 7.46 -2.76 -13.35
N ILE A 147 7.60 -1.42 -13.29
CA ILE A 147 8.37 -0.76 -12.22
C ILE A 147 7.70 -0.92 -10.84
N GLY A 148 6.45 -1.37 -10.79
CA GLY A 148 5.71 -1.55 -9.56
C GLY A 148 6.36 -2.45 -8.51
N GLY A 149 6.97 -3.55 -8.95
CA GLY A 149 7.71 -4.45 -8.07
C GLY A 149 8.89 -3.75 -7.37
N ILE A 150 9.62 -2.91 -8.13
CA ILE A 150 10.76 -2.14 -7.62
C ILE A 150 10.28 -1.12 -6.58
N LEU A 151 9.22 -0.34 -6.91
CA LEU A 151 8.67 0.67 -5.99
C LEU A 151 8.14 0.05 -4.69
N ASN A 152 7.41 -1.06 -4.80
CA ASN A 152 6.93 -1.81 -3.63
C ASN A 152 8.09 -2.32 -2.77
N GLY A 153 9.17 -2.81 -3.40
CA GLY A 153 10.39 -3.21 -2.73
C GLY A 153 11.06 -2.04 -1.97
N ILE A 154 11.15 -0.87 -2.59
CA ILE A 154 11.69 0.34 -1.97
C ILE A 154 10.86 0.72 -0.73
N VAL A 155 9.53 0.76 -0.84
CA VAL A 155 8.65 1.07 0.30
C VAL A 155 8.82 0.04 1.43
N PHE A 156 8.91 -1.25 1.09
CA PHE A 156 9.16 -2.30 2.07
C PHE A 156 10.50 -2.09 2.80
N LEU A 157 11.57 -1.74 2.10
CA LEU A 157 12.88 -1.45 2.69
C LEU A 157 12.84 -0.22 3.60
N ILE A 158 12.16 0.85 3.19
CA ILE A 158 11.95 2.05 4.01
C ILE A 158 11.23 1.66 5.31
N MET A 159 10.15 0.89 5.21
CA MET A 159 9.37 0.44 6.36
C MET A 159 10.21 -0.44 7.30
N ARG A 160 11.00 -1.36 6.75
CA ARG A 160 11.90 -2.23 7.52
C ARG A 160 12.97 -1.42 8.25
N ARG A 161 13.62 -0.47 7.58
CA ARG A 161 14.64 0.42 8.16
C ARG A 161 14.06 1.26 9.31
N ASN A 162 12.84 1.76 9.15
CA ASN A 162 12.15 2.55 10.17
C ASN A 162 11.77 1.72 11.41
N LYS A 163 11.49 0.42 11.27
CA LYS A 163 11.30 -0.48 12.41
C LYS A 163 12.61 -0.70 13.18
N THR A 164 13.70 -1.01 12.49
CA THR A 164 15.00 -1.28 13.14
C THR A 164 15.54 -0.06 13.89
N ARG A 165 15.38 1.15 13.35
CA ARG A 165 15.85 2.39 14.02
C ARG A 165 15.09 2.73 15.30
N LYS A 166 13.83 2.30 15.46
CA LYS A 166 13.02 2.55 16.66
C LYS A 166 13.31 1.56 17.80
N SER A 167 13.97 0.44 17.52
CA SER A 167 14.30 -0.60 18.50
C SER A 167 15.68 -0.43 19.16
N ALA A 168 16.52 0.49 18.69
CA ALA A 168 17.77 0.79 19.37
C ALA A 168 17.48 1.60 20.66
N PRO A 169 17.79 1.07 21.86
CA PRO A 169 17.70 1.86 23.08
C PRO A 169 18.72 2.99 22.96
N LYS A 170 18.30 4.25 23.14
CA LYS A 170 19.27 5.31 23.45
C LYS A 170 19.95 4.90 24.76
N PRO A 171 21.29 4.82 24.84
CA PRO A 171 21.94 4.64 26.12
C PRO A 171 21.57 5.83 27.01
N THR A 172 20.80 5.57 28.05
CA THR A 172 20.54 6.53 29.12
C THR A 172 21.87 6.70 29.84
N VAL A 173 22.63 7.73 29.49
CA VAL A 173 23.80 8.14 30.27
C VAL A 173 23.24 8.71 31.58
N VAL A 174 23.19 7.87 32.62
CA VAL A 174 22.93 8.32 33.98
C VAL A 174 24.20 9.01 34.46
N CYS A 175 24.26 10.33 34.31
CA CYS A 175 25.26 11.13 35.00
C CYS A 175 24.89 11.12 36.49
N VAL A 176 25.54 10.26 37.27
CA VAL A 176 25.49 10.33 38.73
C VAL A 176 26.25 11.59 39.15
N SER A 177 25.51 12.64 39.50
CA SER A 177 26.09 13.81 40.14
C SER A 177 26.48 13.43 41.57
N LYS A 178 27.78 13.35 41.86
CA LYS A 178 28.29 13.25 43.23
C LYS A 178 28.08 14.61 43.91
N SER A 179 27.02 14.76 44.69
CA SER A 179 26.86 15.90 45.60
C SER A 179 27.59 15.63 46.92
N ASN A 180 28.69 16.36 47.11
CA ASN A 180 29.32 16.83 48.34
C ASN A 180 29.00 16.11 49.67
N THR A 181 30.03 15.49 50.25
CA THR A 181 30.13 15.23 51.69
C THR A 181 31.19 16.18 52.26
N GLU A 182 30.77 17.39 52.63
CA GLU A 182 31.45 18.19 53.65
C GLU A 182 30.63 18.05 54.93
N ALA A 183 31.16 17.26 55.87
CA ALA A 183 30.78 17.36 57.27
C ALA A 183 32.04 17.76 58.03
N THR A 184 32.12 19.05 58.31
CA THR A 184 32.97 19.65 59.32
C THR A 184 32.59 19.08 60.69
N GLU A 185 33.52 18.37 61.34
CA GLU A 185 33.44 18.13 62.78
C GLU A 185 34.39 19.11 63.48
N VAL A 186 33.78 20.00 64.25
CA VAL A 186 34.44 20.87 65.23
C VAL A 186 34.09 20.32 66.61
N LYS A 187 35.06 19.72 67.29
CA LYS A 187 35.41 20.00 68.68
C LYS A 187 36.68 19.29 69.11
#